data_AF-A0A7D5CBD0-F1
#
_entry.id   AF-A0A7D5CBD0-F1
#
_cell.length_a   1.000
_cell.length_b   1.000
_cell.length_c   1.000
_cell.angle_alpha   90.00
_cell.angle_beta   90.00
_cell.angle_gamma   90.00
#
_symmetry.space_group_name_H-M   'P 1'
#
loop_
_entity.id
_entity.type
_entity.pdbx_description
1 polymer ?
#
loop_
_entity_poly.entity_id
_entity_poly.type
_entity_poly.pdbx_seq_one_letter_code
_entity_poly.pdbx_strand_id
1 'polypeptide(L)' 'MSWSLGREDGTITEWERSDGYATVRVRERTDGRFVVRLDVMEQAADESAYERERFDDREAALDRAAEWREERTVEE' A
#
# COMPACT_ATOMS: atom_id res chain seq x y z
N MET A 1 0.60 -15.56 3.30
CA MET A 1 0.51 -14.77 2.07
C MET A 1 1.43 -13.55 2.16
N SER A 2 2.45 -13.52 1.30
CA SER A 2 3.51 -12.50 1.32
C SER A 2 3.21 -11.31 0.39
N TRP A 3 4.00 -10.26 0.54
CA TRP A 3 3.96 -9.06 -0.31
C TRP A 3 5.15 -9.02 -1.25
N SER A 4 4.92 -8.63 -2.50
CA SER A 4 5.96 -8.46 -3.50
C SER A 4 5.98 -7.02 -4.00
N LEU A 5 7.18 -6.47 -4.23
CA LEU A 5 7.33 -5.16 -4.86
C LEU A 5 6.97 -5.28 -6.34
N GLY A 6 5.88 -4.67 -6.76
CA GLY A 6 5.40 -4.70 -8.14
C GLY A 6 6.04 -3.62 -9.01
N ARG A 7 6.15 -2.39 -8.49
CA ARG A 7 6.71 -1.25 -9.23
C ARG A 7 7.47 -0.30 -8.30
N GLU A 8 8.68 0.10 -8.70
CA GLU A 8 9.41 1.22 -8.11
C GLU A 8 10.09 2.05 -9.22
N ASP A 9 9.78 3.34 -9.30
CA ASP A 9 10.27 4.25 -10.36
C ASP A 9 10.65 5.63 -9.80
N GLY A 10 11.08 5.67 -8.53
CA GLY A 10 11.44 6.90 -7.80
C GLY A 10 10.24 7.74 -7.35
N THR A 11 9.24 7.94 -8.19
CA THR A 11 8.01 8.69 -7.85
C THR A 11 6.93 7.80 -7.23
N ILE A 12 6.96 6.50 -7.54
CA ILE A 12 5.96 5.53 -7.10
C ILE A 12 6.69 4.31 -6.59
N THR A 13 6.25 3.80 -5.44
CA THR A 13 6.60 2.48 -4.93
C THR A 13 5.29 1.74 -4.65
N GLU A 14 5.13 0.55 -5.20
CA GLU A 14 3.88 -0.24 -5.15
C GLU A 14 4.18 -1.70 -4.83
N TRP A 15 3.40 -2.25 -3.91
CA TRP A 15 3.46 -3.64 -3.49
C TRP A 15 2.11 -4.30 -3.70
N GLU A 16 2.15 -5.55 -4.12
CA GLU A 16 0.99 -6.41 -4.29
C GLU A 16 1.12 -7.63 -3.38
N ARG A 17 0.03 -8.01 -2.72
CA ARG A 17 -0.04 -9.25 -1.95
C ARG A 17 -0.17 -10.43 -2.90
N SER A 18 0.50 -11.55 -2.64
CA SER A 18 0.62 -12.66 -3.58
C SER A 18 -0.70 -13.31 -4.04
N ASP A 19 -1.80 -13.08 -3.33
CA ASP A 19 -3.14 -13.52 -3.73
C ASP A 19 -3.86 -12.57 -4.70
N GLY A 20 -3.28 -11.41 -5.01
CA GLY A 20 -3.84 -10.44 -5.93
C GLY A 20 -5.03 -9.64 -5.39
N TYR A 21 -5.39 -9.79 -4.11
CA TYR A 21 -6.52 -9.08 -3.51
C TYR A 21 -6.13 -7.86 -2.69
N ALA A 22 -4.84 -7.54 -2.56
CA ALA A 22 -4.42 -6.34 -1.86
C ALA A 22 -3.23 -5.66 -2.52
N THR A 23 -3.28 -4.32 -2.60
CA THR A 23 -2.22 -3.48 -3.12
C THR A 23 -1.97 -2.31 -2.18
N VAL A 24 -0.69 -2.05 -1.88
CA VAL A 24 -0.25 -0.85 -1.17
C VAL A 24 0.61 -0.02 -2.10
N ARG A 25 0.36 1.28 -2.18
CA ARG A 25 1.09 2.19 -3.06
C ARG A 25 1.46 3.48 -2.36
N VAL A 26 2.74 3.82 -2.42
CA VAL A 26 3.30 5.12 -2.10
C VAL A 26 3.53 5.90 -3.39
N ARG A 27 3.08 7.15 -3.44
CA ARG A 27 3.31 8.05 -4.57
C ARG A 27 3.74 9.43 -4.10
N GLU A 28 4.85 9.92 -4.64
CA GLU A 28 5.25 11.31 -4.57
C GLU A 28 4.38 12.18 -5.49
N ARG A 29 3.98 13.34 -4.98
CA ARG A 29 3.24 14.38 -5.69
C ARG A 29 4.21 15.45 -6.21
N THR A 30 3.76 16.22 -7.17
CA THR A 30 4.53 17.35 -7.74
C THR A 30 4.90 18.42 -6.71
N ASP A 31 4.19 18.47 -5.59
CA ASP A 31 4.45 19.35 -4.45
C ASP A 31 5.39 18.74 -3.38
N GLY A 32 6.05 17.61 -3.68
CA GLY A 32 7.03 16.97 -2.78
C GLY A 32 6.41 16.15 -1.64
N ARG A 33 5.09 16.13 -1.51
CA ARG A 33 4.36 15.30 -0.53
C ARG A 33 4.10 13.89 -1.03
N PHE A 34 3.93 12.95 -0.11
CA PHE A 34 3.69 11.54 -0.38
C PHE A 34 2.25 11.16 -0.05
N VAL A 35 1.71 10.25 -0.83
CA VAL A 35 0.38 9.65 -0.60
C VAL A 35 0.53 8.15 -0.54
N VAL A 36 0.05 7.55 0.54
CA VAL A 36 -0.04 6.10 0.70
C VAL A 36 -1.49 5.69 0.46
N ARG A 37 -1.70 4.67 -0.36
CA ARG A 37 -3.01 4.09 -0.62
C ARG A 37 -2.96 2.59 -0.36
N LEU A 38 -3.95 2.08 0.35
CA LEU A 38 -4.24 0.66 0.48
C LEU A 38 -5.56 0.38 -0.24
N ASP A 39 -5.53 -0.65 -1.07
CA ASP A 39 -6.66 -1.16 -1.83
C ASP A 39 -6.78 -2.64 -1.52
N VAL A 40 -7.87 -3.05 -0.86
CA VAL A 40 -8.15 -4.46 -0.54
C VAL A 40 -9.48 -4.86 -1.18
N MET A 41 -9.39 -5.83 -2.08
CA MET A 41 -10.50 -6.49 -2.75
C MET A 41 -10.80 -7.81 -2.04
N GLU A 42 -11.35 -7.81 -0.82
CA GLU A 42 -11.64 -9.06 -0.13
C GLU A 42 -12.87 -9.78 -0.73
N GLN A 43 -12.80 -11.11 -0.92
CA GLN A 43 -13.86 -11.94 -1.53
C GLN A 43 -15.08 -12.21 -0.61
N ALA A 44 -15.52 -11.24 0.20
CA ALA A 44 -16.72 -11.41 1.03
C ALA A 44 -17.69 -10.24 0.87
N ALA A 45 -18.98 -10.50 1.05
CA ALA A 45 -20.10 -9.63 0.68
C ALA A 45 -20.20 -8.28 1.42
N ASP A 46 -19.29 -8.00 2.35
CA ASP A 46 -19.29 -6.81 3.18
C ASP A 46 -17.88 -6.19 3.17
N GLU A 47 -17.71 -5.23 2.26
CA GLU A 47 -16.66 -4.20 2.20
C GLU A 47 -15.29 -4.53 1.56
N SER A 48 -15.05 -3.85 0.44
CA SER A 48 -13.70 -3.55 -0.03
C SER A 48 -13.10 -2.45 0.85
N ALA A 49 -11.88 -2.64 1.35
CA ALA A 49 -11.21 -1.63 2.16
C ALA A 49 -10.39 -0.70 1.26
N TYR A 50 -10.76 0.58 1.25
CA TYR A 50 -9.98 1.64 0.63
C TYR A 50 -9.50 2.61 1.71
N GLU A 51 -8.18 2.71 1.86
CA GLU A 51 -7.57 3.64 2.81
C GLU A 51 -6.54 4.52 2.10
N ARG A 52 -6.46 5.79 2.51
CA ARG A 52 -5.58 6.78 1.90
C ARG A 52 -5.07 7.78 2.92
N GLU A 53 -3.75 7.88 3.02
CA GLU A 53 -3.07 8.80 3.93
C GLU A 53 -2.05 9.66 3.17
N ARG A 54 -1.71 10.83 3.73
CA ARG A 54 -0.78 11.78 3.14
C ARG A 54 0.30 12.13 4.15
N PHE A 55 1.54 12.25 3.67
CA PHE A 55 2.72 12.54 4.48
C PHE A 55 3.56 13.59 3.78
N ASP A 56 4.26 14.41 4.56
CA ASP A 56 5.24 15.38 4.05
C ASP A 56 6.62 14.74 3.85
N ASP A 57 6.83 13.53 4.38
CA ASP A 57 8.09 12.81 4.36
C ASP A 57 7.95 11.42 3.71
N ARG A 58 8.99 11.02 2.97
CA ARG A 58 9.00 9.74 2.24
C ARG A 58 9.13 8.56 3.18
N GLU A 59 9.99 8.67 4.19
CA GLU A 59 10.24 7.61 5.17
C GLU A 59 8.95 7.31 5.93
N ALA A 60 8.27 8.34 6.44
CA ALA A 60 6.96 8.19 7.09
C ALA A 60 5.90 7.52 6.19
N ALA A 61 5.89 7.85 4.90
CA ALA A 61 4.99 7.21 3.95
C ALA A 61 5.33 5.73 3.70
N LEU A 62 6.62 5.39 3.69
CA LEU A 62 7.11 4.01 3.54
C LEU A 62 6.86 3.18 4.80
N ASP A 63 7.05 3.77 5.99
CA ASP A 63 6.71 3.14 7.27
C ASP A 63 5.23 2.82 7.32
N ARG A 64 4.36 3.77 6.98
CA ARG A 64 2.92 3.51 6.93
C ARG A 64 2.56 2.41 5.94
N ALA A 65 3.22 2.38 4.80
CA ALA A 65 3.06 1.31 3.82
C ALA A 65 3.56 -0.04 4.33
N ALA A 66 4.57 -0.08 5.21
CA ALA A 66 5.03 -1.29 5.88
C ALA A 66 4.00 -1.77 6.90
N GLU A 67 3.53 -0.88 7.77
CA GLU A 67 2.49 -1.18 8.76
C GLU A 67 1.26 -1.82 8.12
N TRP A 68 0.71 -1.20 7.05
CA TRP A 68 -0.44 -1.77 6.34
C TRP A 68 -0.16 -3.15 5.74
N ARG A 69 1.06 -3.40 5.25
CA ARG A 69 1.42 -4.73 4.73
C ARG A 69 1.50 -5.74 5.86
N GLU A 70 2.05 -5.38 7.01
CA GLU A 70 2.10 -6.25 8.19
C GLU A 70 0.70 -6.55 8.72
N GLU A 71 -0.14 -5.53 8.91
CA GLU A 71 -1.54 -5.67 9.38
C GLU A 71 -2.39 -6.53 8.43
N ARG A 72 -2.10 -6.52 7.13
CA ARG A 72 -2.84 -7.25 6.08
C ARG A 72 -2.07 -8.46 5.55
N THR A 73 -0.98 -8.85 6.22
CA THR A 73 -0.33 -10.13 6.00
C THR A 73 -1.23 -11.21 6.59
N VAL A 74 -1.72 -12.09 5.72
CA VAL A 74 -2.51 -13.25 6.13
C VAL A 74 -1.55 -14.41 6.28
N GLU A 75 -1.41 -14.97 7.49
CA GLU A 75 -0.65 -16.20 7.69
C GLU A 75 -1.40 -17.37 7.01
N GLU A 76 -0.67 -18.23 6.28
CA GLU A 76 -1.25 -19.39 5.56
C GLU A 76 -1.67 -20.54 6.49
#